data_AF-A0A8J7XLI3-F1
#
_entry.id   AF-A0A8J7XLI3-F1
#
_cell.length_a   1.000
_cell.length_b   1.000
_cell.length_c   1.000
_cell.angle_alpha   90.00
_cell.angle_beta   90.00
_cell.angle_gamma   90.00
#
_symmetry.space_group_name_H-M   'P 1'
#
loop_
_entity.id
_entity.type
_entity.pdbx_description
1 polymer ?
#
loop_
_entity_poly.entity_id
_entity_poly.type
_entity_poly.pdbx_seq_one_letter_code
_entity_poly.pdbx_strand_id
1 'polypeptide(L)'
;MKSVLALVILVVLLSSHINCLMVTNGQYIITYSDNHREAYITWRQARERALIHNGMTLVHFDAHHDMDCLVEEYYELWLSTYSLLPEEVKGITNATFIDAAVNEGLVSEIWWVMPDYLYWEQHFDSLDTFVSQGEPALFYKYVRFYGCQKEGHISCYLMDIHDVAPMLPTLDKYIKTNVRVHFVTIDMLPQFKEEILLDIDSDYFINDSDILLYPYYFYEEENLNPWISVDEFMEVLRNIRIKSRVVTVAVSSHYTHQDYHYLSWVITERVKEYLLGIYNNEKRKSFSII
;
A
#
# COMPACT_ATOMS: atom_id res chain seq x y z
N MET A 1 -2.50 -38.06 20.38
CA MET A 1 -3.30 -36.80 20.32
C MET A 1 -2.56 -35.60 19.70
N LYS A 2 -1.23 -35.47 19.81
CA LYS A 2 -0.50 -34.35 19.17
C LYS A 2 -0.39 -34.44 17.63
N SER A 3 -0.49 -35.63 17.04
CA SER A 3 -0.40 -35.83 15.58
C SER A 3 -1.69 -35.51 14.81
N VAL A 4 -2.85 -35.58 15.47
CA VAL A 4 -4.15 -35.29 14.84
C VAL A 4 -4.40 -33.78 14.76
N LEU A 5 -3.89 -33.01 15.73
CA LEU A 5 -4.01 -31.54 15.74
C LEU A 5 -3.18 -30.89 14.62
N ALA A 6 -2.00 -31.44 14.31
CA ALA A 6 -1.16 -30.97 13.20
C ALA A 6 -1.79 -31.26 11.82
N LEU A 7 -2.52 -32.37 11.69
CA LEU A 7 -3.19 -32.75 10.44
C LEU A 7 -4.45 -31.91 10.18
N VAL A 8 -5.17 -31.48 11.24
CA VAL A 8 -6.35 -30.61 11.11
C VAL A 8 -5.96 -29.17 10.72
N ILE A 9 -4.80 -28.68 11.16
CA ILE A 9 -4.29 -27.35 10.73
C ILE A 9 -3.88 -27.39 9.25
N LEU A 10 -3.30 -28.50 8.77
CA LEU A 10 -2.86 -28.62 7.37
C LEU A 10 -4.03 -28.80 6.38
N VAL A 11 -5.11 -29.48 6.77
CA VAL A 11 -6.27 -29.72 5.88
C VAL A 11 -7.17 -28.49 5.75
N VAL A 12 -7.29 -27.66 6.80
CA VAL A 12 -8.01 -26.37 6.70
C VAL A 12 -7.27 -25.38 5.78
N LEU A 13 -5.94 -25.46 5.71
CA LEU A 13 -5.14 -24.64 4.79
C LEU A 13 -5.28 -25.02 3.30
N LEU A 14 -5.73 -26.24 2.99
CA LEU A 14 -5.85 -26.74 1.61
C LEU A 14 -7.27 -26.64 1.02
N SER A 15 -8.30 -26.40 1.84
CA SER A 15 -9.70 -26.42 1.39
C SER A 15 -10.41 -25.06 1.39
N SER A 16 -9.80 -24.03 1.95
CA SER A 16 -10.27 -22.65 1.79
C SER A 16 -9.31 -21.93 0.87
N HIS A 17 -9.84 -21.29 -0.16
CA HIS A 17 -9.19 -20.24 -0.94
C HIS A 17 -8.84 -19.07 -0.01
N ILE A 18 -7.90 -19.29 0.92
CA ILE A 18 -7.36 -18.26 1.77
C ILE A 18 -6.40 -17.50 0.87
N ASN A 19 -6.95 -16.55 0.12
CA ASN A 19 -6.20 -15.60 -0.70
C ASN A 19 -5.45 -14.58 0.19
N CYS A 20 -5.41 -14.78 1.52
CA CYS A 20 -4.79 -13.89 2.49
C CYS A 20 -4.14 -14.64 3.66
N LEU A 21 -2.81 -14.68 3.73
CA LEU A 21 -2.10 -15.20 4.90
C LEU A 21 -1.91 -14.09 5.92
N MET A 22 -2.49 -14.26 7.12
CA MET A 22 -2.30 -13.33 8.23
C MET A 22 -1.33 -13.89 9.28
N VAL A 23 -0.23 -13.17 9.51
CA VAL A 23 0.72 -13.44 10.60
C VAL A 23 0.49 -12.41 11.70
N THR A 24 0.22 -12.86 12.92
CA THR A 24 0.06 -11.97 14.08
C THR A 24 0.71 -12.56 15.33
N ASN A 25 1.28 -11.68 16.16
CA ASN A 25 1.77 -12.02 17.51
C ASN A 25 1.07 -11.21 18.62
N GLY A 26 -0.03 -10.52 18.28
CA GLY A 26 -0.75 -9.59 19.16
C GLY A 26 -0.18 -8.17 19.23
N GLN A 27 1.06 -7.93 18.76
CA GLN A 27 1.68 -6.60 18.71
C GLN A 27 1.68 -6.01 17.30
N TYR A 28 1.67 -6.87 16.27
CA TYR A 28 1.57 -6.47 14.88
C TYR A 28 0.74 -7.47 14.06
N ILE A 29 0.34 -7.04 12.87
CA ILE A 29 -0.28 -7.81 11.80
C ILE A 29 0.60 -7.67 10.55
N ILE A 30 0.89 -8.80 9.90
CA ILE A 30 1.40 -8.82 8.53
C ILE A 30 0.40 -9.63 7.71
N THR A 31 -0.07 -9.07 6.61
CA THR A 31 -0.89 -9.81 5.64
C THR A 31 -0.16 -9.93 4.33
N TYR A 32 -0.30 -11.09 3.72
CA TYR A 32 0.05 -11.38 2.34
C TYR A 32 -1.27 -11.57 1.59
N SER A 33 -1.48 -10.93 0.44
CA SER A 33 -2.70 -11.11 -0.36
C SER A 33 -2.46 -11.05 -1.87
N ASP A 34 -3.23 -11.83 -2.63
CA ASP A 34 -3.17 -11.79 -4.10
C ASP A 34 -3.77 -10.50 -4.68
N ASN A 35 -4.74 -9.94 -3.94
CA ASN A 35 -5.44 -8.72 -4.30
C ASN A 35 -5.01 -7.61 -3.34
N HIS A 36 -4.64 -6.47 -3.91
CA HIS A 36 -4.09 -5.34 -3.18
C HIS A 36 -5.12 -4.58 -2.36
N ARG A 37 -6.39 -4.60 -2.77
CA ARG A 37 -7.50 -3.99 -2.02
C ARG A 37 -7.67 -4.55 -0.60
N GLU A 38 -7.18 -5.77 -0.36
CA GLU A 38 -7.19 -6.43 0.95
C GLU A 38 -6.34 -5.67 1.98
N ALA A 39 -5.46 -4.76 1.54
CA ALA A 39 -4.71 -3.88 2.40
C ALA A 39 -5.66 -2.99 3.23
N TYR A 40 -6.59 -2.28 2.58
CA TYR A 40 -7.60 -1.45 3.26
C TYR A 40 -8.41 -2.25 4.28
N ILE A 41 -8.80 -3.48 3.91
CA ILE A 41 -9.55 -4.41 4.77
C ILE A 41 -8.76 -4.70 6.04
N THR A 42 -7.48 -5.04 5.88
CA THR A 42 -6.55 -5.32 6.96
C THR A 42 -6.38 -4.11 7.87
N TRP A 43 -6.23 -2.91 7.30
CA TRP A 43 -6.05 -1.69 8.07
C TRP A 43 -7.28 -1.37 8.93
N ARG A 44 -8.50 -1.48 8.39
CA ARG A 44 -9.73 -1.29 9.17
C ARG A 44 -9.82 -2.26 10.35
N GLN A 45 -9.58 -3.56 10.10
CA GLN A 45 -9.58 -4.57 11.16
C GLN A 45 -8.52 -4.28 12.23
N ALA A 46 -7.35 -3.78 11.83
CA ALA A 46 -6.31 -3.39 12.78
C ALA A 46 -6.72 -2.18 13.63
N ARG A 47 -7.41 -1.19 13.04
CA ARG A 47 -7.97 -0.06 13.79
C ARG A 47 -9.04 -0.50 14.78
N GLU A 48 -9.94 -1.40 14.40
CA GLU A 48 -10.95 -1.98 15.30
C GLU A 48 -10.31 -2.72 16.50
N ARG A 49 -9.13 -3.29 16.30
CA ARG A 49 -8.32 -3.93 17.34
C ARG A 49 -7.43 -2.95 18.11
N ALA A 50 -7.55 -1.65 17.86
CA ALA A 50 -6.71 -0.58 18.43
C ALA A 50 -5.19 -0.80 18.22
N LEU A 51 -4.81 -1.46 17.12
CA LEU A 51 -3.40 -1.61 16.74
C LEU A 51 -2.87 -0.37 16.01
N ILE A 52 -3.76 0.35 15.32
CA ILE A 52 -3.47 1.62 14.64
C ILE A 52 -4.58 2.63 15.00
N HIS A 53 -4.34 3.91 14.69
CA HIS A 53 -5.31 4.99 14.90
C HIS A 53 -5.70 5.65 13.57
N ASN A 54 -6.53 6.69 13.62
CA ASN A 54 -6.84 7.52 12.46
C ASN A 54 -5.70 8.50 12.17
N GLY A 55 -5.59 8.97 10.92
CA GLY A 55 -4.55 9.90 10.50
C GLY A 55 -3.14 9.28 10.57
N MET A 56 -3.00 8.03 10.16
CA MET A 56 -1.69 7.39 10.00
C MET A 56 -0.98 7.96 8.77
N THR A 57 0.35 7.99 8.83
CA THR A 57 1.17 8.10 7.62
C THR A 57 1.26 6.73 6.95
N LEU A 58 0.94 6.68 5.66
CA LEU A 58 1.12 5.52 4.80
C LEU A 58 2.44 5.63 4.04
N VAL A 59 3.26 4.58 4.06
CA VAL A 59 4.38 4.40 3.12
C VAL A 59 3.98 3.26 2.18
N HIS A 60 3.82 3.60 0.91
CA HIS A 60 3.30 2.72 -0.14
C HIS A 60 4.39 2.42 -1.16
N PHE A 61 4.89 1.19 -1.21
CA PHE A 61 5.89 0.76 -2.19
C PHE A 61 5.21 0.04 -3.35
N ASP A 62 5.14 0.69 -4.51
CA ASP A 62 4.34 0.20 -5.64
C ASP A 62 4.74 0.90 -6.94
N ALA A 63 4.61 0.20 -8.07
CA ALA A 63 4.75 0.81 -9.39
C ALA A 63 3.53 1.69 -9.78
N HIS A 64 2.38 1.45 -9.14
CA HIS A 64 1.11 2.13 -9.31
C HIS A 64 0.76 2.98 -8.08
N HIS A 65 -0.10 3.98 -8.27
CA HIS A 65 -0.45 4.89 -7.19
C HIS A 65 -1.58 4.39 -6.29
N ASP A 66 -2.51 3.59 -6.82
CA ASP A 66 -3.71 3.06 -6.15
C ASP A 66 -4.61 4.06 -5.40
N MET A 67 -4.49 5.32 -5.80
CA MET A 67 -5.25 6.47 -5.33
C MET A 67 -6.38 6.92 -6.30
N ASP A 68 -6.90 6.05 -7.17
CA ASP A 68 -8.09 6.37 -7.98
C ASP A 68 -9.28 6.70 -7.07
N CYS A 69 -10.04 7.71 -7.46
CA CYS A 69 -11.25 8.10 -6.74
C CYS A 69 -12.32 7.00 -6.79
N LEU A 70 -12.97 6.75 -5.67
CA LEU A 70 -14.18 5.94 -5.63
C LEU A 70 -15.29 6.58 -6.47
N VAL A 71 -15.96 5.78 -7.31
CA VAL A 71 -17.09 6.27 -8.12
C VAL A 71 -18.32 6.46 -7.23
N GLU A 72 -19.02 7.59 -7.42
CA GLU A 72 -20.10 8.13 -6.58
C GLU A 72 -21.16 7.10 -6.12
N GLU A 73 -21.65 6.25 -7.03
CA GLU A 73 -22.69 5.24 -6.73
C GLU A 73 -22.27 4.24 -5.64
N TYR A 74 -20.98 3.99 -5.51
CA TYR A 74 -20.42 3.07 -4.51
C TYR A 74 -20.14 3.77 -3.18
N TYR A 75 -19.86 5.07 -3.23
CA TYR A 75 -19.50 5.86 -2.06
C TYR A 75 -20.69 6.08 -1.12
N GLU A 76 -21.88 6.41 -1.65
CA GLU A 76 -23.09 6.58 -0.82
C GLU A 76 -23.47 5.29 -0.08
N LEU A 77 -23.34 4.14 -0.76
CA LEU A 77 -23.62 2.84 -0.17
C LEU A 77 -22.62 2.51 0.95
N TRP A 78 -21.32 2.72 0.70
CA TRP A 78 -20.25 2.51 1.67
C TRP A 78 -20.46 3.32 2.95
N LEU A 79 -20.77 4.62 2.83
CA LEU A 79 -20.99 5.51 3.97
C LEU A 79 -22.23 5.16 4.79
N SER A 80 -23.29 4.69 4.12
CA SER A 80 -24.55 4.36 4.81
C SER A 80 -24.41 3.15 5.74
N THR A 81 -23.35 2.36 5.59
CA THR A 81 -23.24 1.04 6.19
C THR A 81 -21.83 0.72 6.67
N TYR A 82 -21.19 1.61 7.45
CA TYR A 82 -19.89 1.35 8.13
C TYR A 82 -19.76 -0.03 8.82
N SER A 83 -20.86 -0.77 8.99
CA SER A 83 -21.01 -2.15 9.46
C SER A 83 -20.84 -3.26 8.40
N LEU A 84 -20.68 -2.97 7.10
CA LEU A 84 -20.52 -4.00 6.06
C LEU A 84 -19.19 -4.73 6.23
N LEU A 85 -19.23 -6.03 5.95
CA LEU A 85 -18.03 -6.81 5.79
C LEU A 85 -17.23 -6.23 4.61
N PRO A 86 -15.90 -6.21 4.68
CA PRO A 86 -15.06 -5.62 3.64
C PRO A 86 -15.29 -6.18 2.23
N GLU A 87 -15.69 -7.45 2.13
CA GLU A 87 -16.08 -8.15 0.90
C GLU A 87 -17.37 -7.59 0.26
N GLU A 88 -18.19 -6.89 1.04
CA GLU A 88 -19.49 -6.33 0.65
C GLU A 88 -19.37 -4.88 0.16
N VAL A 89 -18.20 -4.25 0.33
CA VAL A 89 -17.97 -2.88 -0.16
C VAL A 89 -17.72 -2.91 -1.67
N LYS A 90 -18.81 -2.93 -2.44
CA LYS A 90 -18.74 -2.70 -3.88
C LYS A 90 -18.07 -1.35 -4.15
N GLY A 91 -17.10 -1.32 -5.07
CA GLY A 91 -16.39 -0.10 -5.49
C GLY A 91 -14.97 0.04 -4.97
N ILE A 92 -14.58 -0.70 -3.93
CA ILE A 92 -13.17 -0.77 -3.51
C ILE A 92 -12.45 -1.81 -4.37
N THR A 93 -11.43 -1.34 -5.08
CA THR A 93 -10.62 -2.08 -6.04
C THR A 93 -9.14 -1.89 -5.71
N ASN A 94 -8.25 -2.59 -6.42
CA ASN A 94 -6.81 -2.37 -6.30
C ASN A 94 -6.45 -0.92 -6.58
N ALA A 95 -7.17 -0.23 -7.47
CA ALA A 95 -6.85 1.16 -7.78
C ALA A 95 -7.45 2.18 -6.80
N THR A 96 -8.41 1.81 -5.94
CA THR A 96 -9.24 2.78 -5.19
C THR A 96 -9.19 2.62 -3.66
N PHE A 97 -8.43 1.65 -3.14
CA PHE A 97 -8.46 1.33 -1.71
C PHE A 97 -7.76 2.38 -0.83
N ILE A 98 -6.77 3.10 -1.37
CA ILE A 98 -6.10 4.19 -0.64
C ILE A 98 -7.05 5.38 -0.51
N ASP A 99 -7.79 5.72 -1.56
CA ASP A 99 -8.83 6.75 -1.51
C ASP A 99 -9.90 6.41 -0.45
N ALA A 100 -10.32 5.15 -0.37
CA ALA A 100 -11.22 4.69 0.70
C ALA A 100 -10.63 4.92 2.11
N ALA A 101 -9.34 4.63 2.31
CA ALA A 101 -8.65 4.84 3.58
C ALA A 101 -8.53 6.33 3.95
N VAL A 102 -8.28 7.18 2.95
CA VAL A 102 -8.22 8.64 3.11
C VAL A 102 -9.60 9.20 3.48
N ASN A 103 -10.65 8.82 2.76
CA ASN A 103 -12.01 9.27 3.01
C ASN A 103 -12.56 8.81 4.37
N GLU A 104 -12.08 7.68 4.89
CA GLU A 104 -12.39 7.20 6.24
C GLU A 104 -11.57 7.92 7.35
N GLY A 105 -10.64 8.79 6.97
CA GLY A 105 -9.70 9.47 7.87
C GLY A 105 -8.68 8.53 8.49
N LEU A 106 -8.49 7.33 7.93
CA LEU A 106 -7.51 6.36 8.39
C LEU A 106 -6.09 6.82 8.03
N VAL A 107 -5.93 7.39 6.83
CA VAL A 107 -4.67 7.91 6.30
C VAL A 107 -4.75 9.43 6.17
N SER A 108 -3.72 10.15 6.62
CA SER A 108 -3.64 11.61 6.49
C SER A 108 -2.42 12.12 5.72
N GLU A 109 -1.45 11.24 5.45
CA GLU A 109 -0.24 11.55 4.68
C GLU A 109 0.22 10.27 3.97
N ILE A 110 0.66 10.41 2.72
CA ILE A 110 1.07 9.29 1.87
C ILE A 110 2.48 9.56 1.35
N TRP A 111 3.36 8.59 1.51
CA TRP A 111 4.67 8.51 0.85
C TRP A 111 4.60 7.39 -0.18
N TRP A 112 4.34 7.77 -1.44
CA TRP A 112 4.34 6.81 -2.54
C TRP A 112 5.77 6.66 -3.06
N VAL A 113 6.32 5.47 -2.83
CA VAL A 113 7.67 5.08 -3.16
C VAL A 113 7.65 4.30 -4.46
N MET A 114 8.13 4.94 -5.51
CA MET A 114 8.15 4.38 -6.85
C MET A 114 9.48 3.70 -7.14
N PRO A 115 9.52 2.73 -8.05
CA PRO A 115 10.78 2.25 -8.60
C PRO A 115 11.62 3.38 -9.20
N ASP A 116 12.94 3.33 -9.01
CA ASP A 116 13.84 4.41 -9.42
C ASP A 116 13.71 4.72 -10.92
N TYR A 117 13.70 3.69 -11.75
CA TYR A 117 13.59 3.85 -13.20
C TYR A 117 12.29 4.60 -13.57
N LEU A 118 11.17 4.23 -12.95
CA LEU A 118 9.87 4.83 -13.18
C LEU A 118 9.85 6.29 -12.75
N TYR A 119 10.45 6.59 -11.60
CA TYR A 119 10.57 7.96 -11.07
C TYR A 119 11.31 8.88 -12.06
N TRP A 120 12.43 8.41 -12.60
CA TRP A 120 13.26 9.21 -13.52
C TRP A 120 12.65 9.33 -14.92
N GLU A 121 12.07 8.25 -15.44
CA GLU A 121 11.47 8.24 -16.78
C GLU A 121 10.21 9.09 -16.86
N GLN A 122 9.40 9.10 -15.80
CA GLN A 122 8.23 9.98 -15.70
C GLN A 122 8.60 11.40 -15.26
N HIS A 123 9.89 11.71 -15.12
CA HIS A 123 10.38 13.05 -14.77
C HIS A 123 9.76 13.62 -13.49
N PHE A 124 9.56 12.78 -12.45
CA PHE A 124 9.12 13.24 -11.13
C PHE A 124 10.16 14.10 -10.40
N ASP A 125 11.34 14.25 -10.99
CA ASP A 125 12.33 15.23 -10.59
C ASP A 125 12.04 16.63 -11.16
N SER A 126 11.07 16.80 -12.05
CA SER A 126 10.73 18.08 -12.68
C SER A 126 9.27 18.44 -12.41
N LEU A 127 9.04 19.44 -11.55
CA LEU A 127 7.68 19.90 -11.23
C LEU A 127 6.93 20.38 -12.47
N ASP A 128 7.60 21.08 -13.38
CA ASP A 128 6.99 21.57 -14.62
C ASP A 128 6.56 20.41 -15.52
N THR A 129 7.36 19.34 -15.58
CA THR A 129 7.02 18.13 -16.34
C THR A 129 5.86 17.38 -15.68
N PHE A 130 5.92 17.18 -14.35
CA PHE A 130 4.87 16.53 -13.58
C PHE A 130 3.52 17.26 -13.74
N VAL A 131 3.50 18.60 -13.61
CA VAL A 131 2.27 19.39 -13.75
C VAL A 131 1.78 19.40 -15.21
N SER A 132 2.68 19.46 -16.20
CA SER A 132 2.29 19.49 -17.62
C SER A 132 1.84 18.13 -18.17
N GLN A 133 2.37 17.02 -17.65
CA GLN A 133 1.92 15.65 -17.97
C GLN A 133 0.66 15.25 -17.17
N GLY A 134 0.41 15.94 -16.06
CA GLY A 134 -0.53 15.56 -14.99
C GLY A 134 -2.02 15.89 -15.17
N GLU A 135 -2.60 15.83 -16.38
CA GLU A 135 -4.07 15.84 -16.48
C GLU A 135 -4.71 14.71 -17.32
N PRO A 136 -4.05 14.11 -18.33
CA PRO A 136 -4.67 12.96 -19.01
C PRO A 136 -3.79 11.73 -19.32
N ALA A 137 -2.45 11.80 -19.21
CA ALA A 137 -1.57 10.78 -19.78
C ALA A 137 -1.06 9.74 -18.75
N LEU A 138 -0.78 10.15 -17.51
CA LEU A 138 -0.28 9.27 -16.45
C LEU A 138 -1.41 8.71 -15.56
N PHE A 139 -2.51 9.45 -15.42
CA PHE A 139 -3.65 9.08 -14.60
C PHE A 139 -4.83 8.82 -15.53
N TYR A 140 -5.17 7.55 -15.74
CA TYR A 140 -6.39 7.22 -16.48
C TYR A 140 -7.60 7.69 -15.67
N LYS A 141 -8.13 8.86 -16.06
CA LYS A 141 -9.45 9.43 -15.75
C LYS A 141 -9.81 9.86 -14.33
N TYR A 142 -9.16 9.44 -13.23
CA TYR A 142 -9.78 9.69 -11.91
C TYR A 142 -8.90 10.21 -10.76
N VAL A 143 -7.57 10.05 -10.75
CA VAL A 143 -6.74 10.73 -9.72
C VAL A 143 -6.48 12.18 -10.10
N ARG A 144 -6.63 13.10 -9.14
CA ARG A 144 -6.21 14.48 -9.31
C ARG A 144 -5.41 14.95 -8.12
N PHE A 145 -4.26 15.54 -8.41
CA PHE A 145 -3.40 16.18 -7.43
C PHE A 145 -3.48 17.69 -7.60
N TYR A 146 -3.41 18.45 -6.52
CA TYR A 146 -3.38 19.92 -6.56
C TYR A 146 -2.34 20.49 -5.62
N GLY A 147 -2.02 21.77 -5.79
CA GLY A 147 -1.12 22.49 -4.89
C GLY A 147 0.30 21.90 -4.81
N CYS A 148 0.78 21.32 -5.91
CA CYS A 148 2.07 20.64 -5.97
C CYS A 148 3.25 21.59 -5.75
N GLN A 149 4.23 21.12 -4.98
CA GLN A 149 5.45 21.85 -4.61
C GLN A 149 6.64 20.90 -4.67
N LYS A 150 7.84 21.45 -4.93
CA LYS A 150 9.09 20.68 -4.93
C LYS A 150 10.03 21.19 -3.84
N GLU A 151 10.30 20.35 -2.85
CA GLU A 151 11.26 20.60 -1.76
C GLU A 151 12.08 19.34 -1.51
N GLY A 152 13.15 19.14 -2.29
CA GLY A 152 13.85 17.85 -2.37
C GLY A 152 13.15 16.89 -3.31
N HIS A 153 11.87 16.61 -3.05
CA HIS A 153 10.96 15.80 -3.87
C HIS A 153 9.66 16.54 -4.17
N ILE A 154 8.84 16.00 -5.07
CA ILE A 154 7.50 16.54 -5.35
C ILE A 154 6.54 16.09 -4.25
N SER A 155 5.73 17.03 -3.78
CA SER A 155 4.58 16.75 -2.93
C SER A 155 3.37 17.51 -3.42
N CYS A 156 2.20 16.89 -3.33
CA CYS A 156 0.93 17.47 -3.73
C CYS A 156 -0.14 17.17 -2.68
N TYR A 157 -1.32 17.74 -2.85
CA TYR A 157 -2.52 17.33 -2.13
C TYR A 157 -3.38 16.45 -3.02
N LEU A 158 -3.91 15.36 -2.47
CA LEU A 158 -4.90 14.53 -3.13
C LEU A 158 -6.22 15.31 -3.23
N MET A 159 -6.81 15.43 -4.42
CA MET A 159 -8.06 16.15 -4.62
C MET A 159 -9.26 15.22 -4.45
N ASP A 160 -10.27 15.71 -3.73
CA ASP A 160 -11.58 15.05 -3.66
C ASP A 160 -12.32 15.20 -5.00
N ILE A 161 -12.92 14.11 -5.49
CA ILE A 161 -13.72 14.07 -6.73
C ILE A 161 -14.89 15.07 -6.73
N HIS A 162 -15.35 15.48 -5.55
CA HIS A 162 -16.45 16.42 -5.39
C HIS A 162 -16.07 17.88 -5.72
N ASP A 163 -14.78 18.22 -5.80
CA ASP A 163 -14.34 19.53 -6.28
C ASP A 163 -14.50 19.69 -7.82
N VAL A 164 -14.82 18.61 -8.54
CA VAL A 164 -14.93 18.60 -10.01
C VAL A 164 -16.30 18.22 -10.57
N ALA A 165 -17.12 17.52 -9.79
CA ALA A 165 -18.50 17.20 -10.15
C ALA A 165 -19.43 18.39 -9.84
N PRO A 166 -20.51 18.62 -10.60
CA PRO A 166 -21.49 19.65 -10.27
C PRO A 166 -22.03 19.45 -8.85
N MET A 167 -22.15 20.55 -8.08
CA MET A 167 -22.63 20.52 -6.68
C MET A 167 -23.91 19.70 -6.57
N LEU A 168 -23.83 18.58 -5.87
CA LEU A 168 -24.99 17.75 -5.53
C LEU A 168 -25.56 18.22 -4.17
N PRO A 169 -26.90 18.38 -4.05
CA PRO A 169 -27.51 19.06 -2.89
C PRO A 169 -27.40 18.33 -1.55
N THR A 170 -26.92 17.09 -1.52
CA THR A 170 -26.78 16.25 -0.32
C THR A 170 -25.34 16.13 0.19
N LEU A 171 -24.38 16.78 -0.48
CA LEU A 171 -22.94 16.58 -0.29
C LEU A 171 -22.21 17.64 0.57
N ASP A 172 -22.92 18.50 1.31
CA ASP A 172 -22.29 19.54 2.17
C ASP A 172 -21.50 19.01 3.40
N LYS A 173 -21.27 17.69 3.50
CA LYS A 173 -20.55 17.05 4.61
C LYS A 173 -19.16 16.54 4.27
N TYR A 174 -18.71 16.63 3.02
CA TYR A 174 -17.42 16.06 2.62
C TYR A 174 -16.30 17.07 2.86
N ILE A 175 -15.30 16.62 3.61
CA ILE A 175 -14.13 17.40 3.99
C ILE A 175 -13.16 17.29 2.83
N LYS A 176 -12.79 18.42 2.20
CA LYS A 176 -11.62 18.47 1.31
C LYS A 176 -10.49 17.68 1.96
N THR A 177 -10.09 16.58 1.35
CA THR A 177 -9.03 15.73 1.89
C THR A 177 -7.73 16.50 1.69
N ASN A 178 -7.25 17.17 2.74
CA ASN A 178 -5.94 17.85 2.71
C ASN A 178 -4.81 16.83 2.91
N VAL A 179 -4.94 15.64 2.33
CA VAL A 179 -3.95 14.57 2.45
C VAL A 179 -2.80 14.89 1.52
N ARG A 180 -1.61 15.02 2.11
CA ARG A 180 -0.38 15.26 1.36
C ARG A 180 0.15 13.95 0.82
N VAL A 181 0.50 13.95 -0.46
CA VAL A 181 1.13 12.84 -1.17
C VAL A 181 2.53 13.24 -1.58
N HIS A 182 3.51 12.45 -1.18
CA HIS A 182 4.91 12.60 -1.50
C HIS A 182 5.30 11.57 -2.56
N PHE A 183 5.88 12.03 -3.67
CA PHE A 183 6.36 11.19 -4.76
C PHE A 183 7.87 11.05 -4.60
N VAL A 184 8.34 9.85 -4.29
CA VAL A 184 9.72 9.62 -3.86
C VAL A 184 10.30 8.33 -4.42
N THR A 185 11.63 8.25 -4.46
CA THR A 185 12.34 6.98 -4.50
C THR A 185 12.68 6.51 -3.08
N ILE A 186 13.09 5.25 -2.94
CA ILE A 186 13.36 4.63 -1.63
C ILE A 186 14.43 5.38 -0.81
N ASP A 187 15.43 5.96 -1.48
CA ASP A 187 16.52 6.72 -0.84
C ASP A 187 16.10 8.11 -0.35
N MET A 188 14.95 8.61 -0.79
CA MET A 188 14.40 9.90 -0.36
C MET A 188 13.52 9.79 0.90
N LEU A 189 13.23 8.57 1.37
CA LEU A 189 12.40 8.37 2.56
C LEU A 189 13.04 8.98 3.81
N PRO A 190 12.29 9.75 4.60
CA PRO A 190 12.79 10.27 5.86
C PRO A 190 12.79 9.18 6.93
N GLN A 191 13.47 9.46 8.05
CA GLN A 191 13.22 8.71 9.27
C GLN A 191 11.88 9.13 9.88
N PHE A 192 10.98 8.17 10.06
CA PHE A 192 9.69 8.39 10.71
C PHE A 192 9.83 8.33 12.23
N LYS A 193 9.33 9.35 12.92
CA LYS A 193 9.30 9.38 14.39
C LYS A 193 8.13 8.58 14.96
N GLU A 194 7.07 8.45 14.18
CA GLU A 194 5.81 7.82 14.54
C GLU A 194 5.70 6.43 13.91
N GLU A 195 4.76 5.62 14.40
CA GLU A 195 4.43 4.34 13.74
C GLU A 195 3.68 4.65 12.44
N ILE A 196 3.97 3.89 11.37
CA ILE A 196 3.37 4.08 10.05
C ILE A 196 2.50 2.87 9.65
N LEU A 197 1.65 3.06 8.65
CA LEU A 197 1.15 1.96 7.82
C LEU A 197 2.19 1.67 6.74
N LEU A 198 2.56 0.40 6.60
CA LEU A 198 3.52 -0.03 5.58
C LEU A 198 2.80 -0.93 4.59
N ASP A 199 2.73 -0.49 3.35
CA ASP A 199 2.15 -1.25 2.24
C ASP A 199 3.23 -1.53 1.19
N ILE A 200 3.30 -2.78 0.73
CA ILE A 200 4.32 -3.23 -0.21
C ILE A 200 3.65 -4.08 -1.28
N ASP A 201 3.62 -3.58 -2.50
CA ASP A 201 3.30 -4.41 -3.65
C ASP A 201 4.57 -5.07 -4.19
N SER A 202 4.44 -6.31 -4.67
CA SER A 202 5.54 -7.03 -5.31
C SER A 202 5.88 -6.48 -6.69
N ASP A 203 4.95 -5.79 -7.36
CA ASP A 203 5.25 -5.16 -8.65
C ASP A 203 6.22 -3.97 -8.52
N TYR A 204 6.37 -3.41 -7.31
CA TYR A 204 7.46 -2.50 -6.97
C TYR A 204 8.82 -3.08 -7.29
N PHE A 205 9.02 -4.40 -7.29
CA PHE A 205 10.34 -5.03 -7.52
C PHE A 205 10.62 -5.32 -8.99
N ILE A 206 9.63 -5.17 -9.87
CA ILE A 206 9.71 -5.53 -11.28
C ILE A 206 10.49 -4.47 -12.06
N ASN A 207 11.19 -4.85 -13.13
CA ASN A 207 12.00 -3.92 -13.92
C ASN A 207 11.21 -3.25 -15.07
N ASP A 208 11.79 -2.18 -15.64
CA ASP A 208 11.17 -1.38 -16.71
C ASP A 208 10.77 -2.18 -17.97
N SER A 209 11.59 -3.19 -18.33
CA SER A 209 11.35 -4.05 -19.49
C SER A 209 10.00 -4.77 -19.46
N ASP A 210 9.39 -4.94 -18.29
CA ASP A 210 8.09 -5.61 -18.13
C ASP A 210 6.88 -4.65 -18.28
N ILE A 211 7.06 -3.33 -18.12
CA ILE A 211 5.94 -2.37 -18.12
C ILE A 211 5.52 -1.97 -19.55
N LEU A 212 6.48 -1.78 -20.46
CA LEU A 212 6.20 -1.32 -21.83
C LEU A 212 5.56 -2.39 -22.75
N LEU A 213 5.46 -3.64 -22.29
CA LEU A 213 4.97 -4.78 -23.08
C LEU A 213 3.55 -5.25 -22.70
N TYR A 214 2.86 -4.59 -21.77
CA TYR A 214 1.46 -4.92 -21.49
C TYR A 214 0.50 -4.32 -22.52
N PRO A 215 -0.39 -5.10 -23.20
CA PRO A 215 -0.76 -6.51 -22.99
C PRO A 215 -0.26 -7.48 -24.07
N TYR A 216 0.73 -7.10 -24.88
CA TYR A 216 1.24 -7.91 -25.98
C TYR A 216 2.71 -8.24 -25.72
N TYR A 217 2.95 -9.49 -25.32
CA TYR A 217 4.25 -10.19 -25.31
C TYR A 217 5.02 -10.25 -23.98
N PHE A 218 4.71 -11.29 -23.19
CA PHE A 218 5.75 -12.02 -22.46
C PHE A 218 6.53 -12.86 -23.48
N TYR A 219 7.52 -12.24 -24.17
CA TYR A 219 8.46 -13.01 -24.97
C TYR A 219 9.62 -13.49 -24.10
N GLU A 220 9.90 -14.76 -24.28
CA GLU A 220 10.98 -15.55 -23.70
C GLU A 220 12.34 -14.84 -23.94
N GLU A 221 13.18 -14.76 -22.90
CA GLU A 221 14.64 -14.51 -22.91
C GLU A 221 15.21 -13.19 -22.34
N GLU A 222 14.41 -12.24 -21.85
CA GLU A 222 14.99 -11.08 -21.14
C GLU A 222 15.29 -11.38 -19.66
N ASN A 223 16.36 -10.76 -19.17
CA ASN A 223 16.91 -10.97 -17.83
C ASN A 223 15.95 -10.37 -16.79
N LEU A 224 14.95 -11.14 -16.40
CA LEU A 224 13.83 -10.73 -15.57
C LEU A 224 14.20 -10.17 -14.19
N ASN A 225 15.48 -10.09 -13.80
CA ASN A 225 15.87 -9.79 -12.41
C ASN A 225 15.15 -8.57 -11.83
N PRO A 226 14.71 -8.64 -10.56
CA PRO A 226 14.22 -7.47 -9.84
C PRO A 226 15.21 -6.32 -9.92
N TRP A 227 14.72 -5.09 -10.08
CA TRP A 227 15.62 -3.92 -10.16
C TRP A 227 16.30 -3.63 -8.81
N ILE A 228 15.70 -4.08 -7.71
CA ILE A 228 16.25 -4.06 -6.36
C ILE A 228 16.08 -5.43 -5.72
N SER A 229 17.10 -5.93 -5.02
CA SER A 229 16.97 -7.17 -4.27
C SER A 229 16.16 -6.97 -2.98
N VAL A 230 15.49 -8.02 -2.50
CA VAL A 230 14.78 -7.95 -1.21
C VAL A 230 15.75 -7.63 -0.06
N ASP A 231 17.01 -8.08 -0.13
CA ASP A 231 17.98 -7.81 0.93
C ASP A 231 18.41 -6.34 0.98
N GLU A 232 18.61 -5.70 -0.18
CA GLU A 232 18.87 -4.26 -0.29
C GLU A 232 17.67 -3.44 0.18
N PHE A 233 16.47 -3.79 -0.28
CA PHE A 233 15.22 -3.17 0.18
C PHE A 233 15.10 -3.21 1.71
N MET A 234 15.31 -4.38 2.30
CA MET A 234 15.25 -4.56 3.75
C MET A 234 16.37 -3.82 4.50
N GLU A 235 17.53 -3.63 3.88
CA GLU A 235 18.60 -2.80 4.45
C GLU A 235 18.17 -1.34 4.53
N VAL A 236 17.51 -0.81 3.50
CA VAL A 236 16.95 0.54 3.54
C VAL A 236 15.92 0.66 4.67
N LEU A 237 14.94 -0.26 4.75
CA LEU A 237 13.92 -0.25 5.83
C LEU A 237 14.55 -0.24 7.23
N ARG A 238 15.64 -1.00 7.44
CA ARG A 238 16.41 -1.01 8.70
C ARG A 238 17.10 0.32 8.96
N ASN A 239 17.69 0.93 7.95
CA ASN A 239 18.43 2.18 8.06
C ASN A 239 17.51 3.37 8.39
N ILE A 240 16.33 3.43 7.77
CA ILE A 240 15.30 4.44 8.08
C ILE A 240 14.53 4.12 9.38
N ARG A 241 14.71 2.91 9.92
CA ARG A 241 14.12 2.44 11.19
C ARG A 241 12.60 2.49 11.18
N ILE A 242 11.96 2.09 10.08
CA ILE A 242 10.51 2.03 9.99
C ILE A 242 9.95 1.18 11.12
N LYS A 243 8.94 1.72 11.80
CA LYS A 243 8.12 1.00 12.77
C LYS A 243 6.70 0.93 12.24
N SER A 244 6.19 -0.29 12.11
CA SER A 244 4.82 -0.51 11.72
C SER A 244 4.22 -1.65 12.54
N ARG A 245 2.94 -1.49 12.92
CA ARG A 245 2.13 -2.56 13.53
C ARG A 245 1.26 -3.26 12.51
N VAL A 246 1.16 -2.74 11.29
CA VAL A 246 0.35 -3.30 10.23
C VAL A 246 1.12 -3.19 8.93
N VAL A 247 1.55 -4.34 8.42
CA VAL A 247 2.19 -4.46 7.13
C VAL A 247 1.28 -5.23 6.20
N THR A 248 1.03 -4.68 5.03
CA THR A 248 0.31 -5.34 3.94
C THR A 248 1.28 -5.62 2.81
N VAL A 249 1.24 -6.83 2.27
CA VAL A 249 2.09 -7.27 1.16
C VAL A 249 1.19 -7.84 0.06
N ALA A 250 1.16 -7.19 -1.10
CA ALA A 250 0.37 -7.61 -2.25
C ALA A 250 1.23 -8.35 -3.27
N VAL A 251 0.64 -9.34 -3.95
CA VAL A 251 1.25 -10.04 -5.09
C VAL A 251 0.99 -9.30 -6.41
N SER A 252 -0.15 -8.62 -6.50
CA SER A 252 -0.65 -8.02 -7.75
C SER A 252 -0.45 -8.91 -8.97
N SER A 253 -1.01 -10.11 -8.89
CA SER A 253 -0.86 -11.18 -9.90
C SER A 253 -1.17 -10.77 -11.36
N HIS A 254 -1.88 -9.66 -11.57
CA HIS A 254 -2.15 -9.10 -12.90
C HIS A 254 -0.97 -8.30 -13.47
N TYR A 255 -0.14 -7.71 -12.61
CA TYR A 255 1.01 -6.87 -12.92
C TYR A 255 2.35 -7.59 -12.68
N THR A 256 2.35 -8.61 -11.83
CA THR A 256 3.53 -9.40 -11.51
C THR A 256 3.60 -10.69 -12.31
N HIS A 257 4.70 -10.89 -13.05
CA HIS A 257 4.99 -12.15 -13.72
C HIS A 257 4.94 -13.32 -12.72
N GLN A 258 4.38 -14.46 -13.12
CA GLN A 258 4.15 -15.61 -12.22
C GLN A 258 5.42 -16.09 -11.50
N ASP A 259 6.58 -15.98 -12.16
CA ASP A 259 7.86 -16.38 -11.60
C ASP A 259 8.32 -15.47 -10.46
N TYR A 260 7.68 -14.31 -10.26
CA TYR A 260 7.92 -13.37 -9.16
C TYR A 260 6.86 -13.38 -8.07
N HIS A 261 5.81 -14.18 -8.18
CA HIS A 261 4.80 -14.29 -7.12
C HIS A 261 5.41 -14.77 -5.78
N TYR A 262 6.58 -15.42 -5.80
CA TYR A 262 7.28 -15.79 -4.58
C TYR A 262 7.90 -14.60 -3.82
N LEU A 263 8.13 -13.45 -4.47
CA LEU A 263 8.79 -12.29 -3.86
C LEU A 263 8.00 -11.77 -2.67
N SER A 264 6.68 -11.63 -2.81
CA SER A 264 5.78 -11.20 -1.72
C SER A 264 5.87 -12.14 -0.50
N TRP A 265 6.08 -13.45 -0.69
CA TRP A 265 6.33 -14.37 0.41
C TRP A 265 7.69 -14.14 1.08
N VAL A 266 8.75 -13.96 0.29
CA VAL A 266 10.09 -13.66 0.81
C VAL A 266 10.09 -12.33 1.59
N ILE A 267 9.45 -11.29 1.04
CA ILE A 267 9.26 -9.99 1.68
C ILE A 267 8.52 -10.16 3.01
N THR A 268 7.41 -10.90 3.02
CA THR A 268 6.62 -11.17 4.23
C THR A 268 7.48 -11.78 5.35
N GLU A 269 8.28 -12.80 5.04
CA GLU A 269 9.15 -13.43 6.05
C GLU A 269 10.29 -12.50 6.50
N ARG A 270 10.89 -11.73 5.59
CA ARG A 270 11.93 -10.76 5.95
C ARG A 270 11.41 -9.62 6.82
N VAL A 271 10.23 -9.08 6.51
CA VAL A 271 9.58 -8.03 7.32
C VAL A 271 9.20 -8.57 8.69
N LYS A 272 8.68 -9.80 8.76
CA LYS A 272 8.39 -10.49 10.03
C LYS A 272 9.63 -10.63 10.90
N GLU A 273 10.76 -11.08 10.34
CA GLU A 273 12.03 -11.15 11.08
C GLU A 273 12.46 -9.78 11.62
N TYR A 274 12.33 -8.74 10.79
CA TYR A 274 12.64 -7.37 11.17
C TYR A 274 11.76 -6.86 12.32
N LEU A 275 10.44 -7.00 12.21
CA LEU A 275 9.49 -6.56 13.24
C LEU A 275 9.66 -7.36 14.55
N LEU A 276 9.95 -8.65 14.48
CA LEU A 276 10.30 -9.45 15.67
C LEU A 276 11.52 -8.87 16.39
N GLY A 277 12.53 -8.39 15.64
CA GLY A 277 13.69 -7.71 16.21
C GLY A 277 13.34 -6.41 16.95
N ILE A 278 12.37 -5.64 16.43
CA ILE A 278 11.92 -4.39 17.07
C ILE A 278 11.14 -4.69 18.35
N TYR A 279 10.03 -5.44 18.24
CA TYR A 279 9.07 -5.56 19.33
C TYR A 279 9.52 -6.50 20.46
N ASN A 280 10.40 -7.49 20.18
CA ASN A 280 10.99 -8.29 21.25
C ASN A 280 11.96 -7.49 22.13
N ASN A 281 12.68 -6.53 21.54
CA ASN A 281 13.63 -5.69 22.28
C ASN A 281 12.90 -4.69 23.18
N GLU A 282 11.76 -4.15 22.75
CA GLU A 282 10.94 -3.27 23.57
C GLU A 282 10.37 -3.99 24.80
N LYS A 283 9.94 -5.26 24.63
CA LYS A 283 9.49 -6.09 25.76
C LYS A 283 10.60 -6.31 26.79
N ARG A 284 11.86 -6.47 26.38
CA ARG A 284 12.98 -6.61 27.33
C ARG A 284 13.24 -5.33 28.11
N LYS A 285 13.10 -4.16 27.47
CA LYS A 285 13.30 -2.86 28.13
C LYS A 285 12.24 -2.57 29.19
N SER A 286 10.98 -2.95 28.95
CA SER A 286 9.91 -2.72 29.93
C SER A 286 10.07 -3.56 31.20
N PHE A 287 10.67 -4.75 31.12
CA PHE A 287 10.97 -5.57 32.30
C PHE A 287 12.23 -5.13 33.07
N SER A 288 13.13 -4.35 32.47
CA SER A 288 14.38 -3.92 33.12
C SER A 288 14.25 -2.65 33.98
N ILE A 289 13.05 -2.07 34.08
CA ILE A 289 12.78 -0.82 34.83
C ILE A 289 12.07 -1.10 36.18
N ILE A 290 11.94 -2.37 36.56
CA ILE A 290 11.37 -2.81 37.84
C ILE A 290 12.49 -3.36 38.72
#